data_AF-A0A7C8ZJE7-F1
#
_entry.id   AF-A0A7C8ZJE7-F1
#
_cell.length_a   1.000
_cell.length_b   1.000
_cell.length_c   1.000
_cell.angle_alpha   90.00
_cell.angle_beta   90.00
_cell.angle_gamma   90.00
#
_symmetry.space_group_name_H-M   'P 1'
#
loop_
_entity.id
_entity.type
_entity.pdbx_description
1 polymer ?
#
loop_
_entity_poly.entity_id
_entity_poly.type
_entity_poly.pdbx_seq_one_letter_code
_entity_poly.pdbx_strand_id
1 'polypeptide(L)'
;RVELDQIGREIVRQCANVPLAIRVVGTALYGQDKRKWLSFQELGLGRTDVAADKIKPILKHSYLNLEPQLKICFKYCALFPKDFEIEKASLIYLWIAQGYVVVPSDKGQTVEDVGEEYFLILLRRCFFQ
;
A
#
# COMPACT_ATOMS: atom_id res chain seq x y z
N ARG A 1 -3.24 -1.55 -31.11
CA ARG A 1 -2.09 -1.87 -30.22
C ARG A 1 -1.23 -0.65 -29.93
N VAL A 2 -0.82 0.15 -30.92
CA VAL A 2 0.03 1.36 -30.76
C VAL A 2 -0.60 2.42 -29.84
N GLU A 3 -1.92 2.50 -29.80
CA GLU A 3 -2.66 3.52 -29.05
C GLU A 3 -2.58 3.39 -27.52
N LEU A 4 -2.65 2.17 -26.97
CA LEU A 4 -2.58 1.93 -25.52
C LEU A 4 -1.15 2.10 -24.98
N ASP A 5 -0.13 1.81 -25.79
CA ASP A 5 1.27 2.05 -25.43
C ASP A 5 1.52 3.56 -25.21
N GLN A 6 0.97 4.39 -26.10
CA GLN A 6 1.11 5.84 -26.00
C GLN A 6 0.35 6.43 -24.80
N ILE A 7 -0.88 5.94 -24.53
CA ILE A 7 -1.64 6.30 -23.33
C ILE A 7 -0.89 5.87 -22.06
N GLY A 8 -0.36 4.63 -22.05
CA GLY A 8 0.41 4.10 -20.93
C GLY A 8 1.67 4.91 -20.62
N ARG A 9 2.43 5.32 -21.65
CA ARG A 9 3.61 6.19 -21.48
C ARG A 9 3.25 7.54 -20.87
N GLU A 10 2.12 8.11 -21.26
CA GLU A 10 1.67 9.39 -20.71
C GLU A 10 1.25 9.24 -19.24
N ILE A 11 0.52 8.19 -18.90
CA ILE A 11 0.15 7.86 -17.51
C ILE A 11 1.41 7.65 -16.64
N VAL A 12 2.43 6.96 -17.16
CA VAL A 12 3.71 6.76 -16.45
C VAL A 12 4.43 8.09 -16.21
N ARG A 13 4.45 9.00 -17.20
CA ARG A 13 5.01 10.36 -17.01
C ARG A 13 4.26 11.13 -15.91
N GLN A 14 2.93 11.00 -15.85
CA GLN A 14 2.12 11.64 -14.82
C GLN A 14 2.39 11.06 -13.41
N CYS A 15 2.89 9.82 -13.31
CA CYS A 15 3.28 9.21 -12.03
C CYS A 15 4.62 9.75 -11.46
N ALA A 16 5.23 10.77 -12.11
CA ALA A 16 6.42 11.48 -11.64
C ALA A 16 7.60 10.57 -11.24
N ASN A 17 7.75 9.42 -11.90
CA ASN A 17 8.75 8.39 -11.60
C ASN A 17 8.66 7.78 -10.19
N VAL A 18 7.52 7.88 -9.51
CA VAL A 18 7.32 7.21 -8.21
C VAL A 18 6.99 5.73 -8.46
N PRO A 19 7.87 4.77 -8.10
CA PRO A 19 7.68 3.36 -8.46
C PRO A 19 6.38 2.77 -7.90
N LEU A 20 5.99 3.17 -6.68
CA LEU A 20 4.74 2.74 -6.07
C LEU A 20 3.52 3.26 -6.85
N ALA A 21 3.53 4.51 -7.31
CA ALA A 21 2.43 5.07 -8.08
C ALA A 21 2.28 4.34 -9.42
N ILE A 22 3.40 4.09 -10.10
CA ILE A 22 3.43 3.30 -11.34
C ILE A 22 2.86 1.89 -11.10
N ARG A 23 3.27 1.24 -10.01
CA ARG A 23 2.79 -0.11 -9.66
C ARG A 23 1.29 -0.11 -9.40
N VAL A 24 0.78 0.79 -8.57
CA VAL A 24 -0.65 0.91 -8.22
C VAL A 24 -1.51 1.21 -9.45
N VAL A 25 -1.07 2.13 -10.31
CA VAL A 25 -1.78 2.47 -11.54
C VAL A 25 -1.73 1.30 -12.53
N GLY A 26 -0.59 0.63 -12.65
CA GLY A 26 -0.41 -0.56 -13.47
C GLY A 26 -1.36 -1.70 -13.08
N THR A 27 -1.45 -2.03 -11.78
CA THR A 27 -2.43 -3.03 -11.31
C THR A 27 -3.87 -2.60 -11.52
N ALA A 28 -4.20 -1.31 -11.33
CA ALA A 28 -5.55 -0.81 -11.54
C ALA A 28 -6.00 -0.86 -13.02
N LEU A 29 -5.06 -0.75 -13.97
CA LEU A 29 -5.34 -0.74 -15.41
C LEU A 29 -5.20 -2.13 -16.07
N TYR A 30 -4.61 -3.11 -15.37
CA TYR A 30 -4.44 -4.46 -15.90
C TYR A 30 -5.79 -5.10 -16.26
N GLY A 31 -5.90 -5.56 -17.51
CA GLY A 31 -7.13 -6.19 -18.04
C GLY A 31 -8.31 -5.24 -18.29
N GLN A 32 -8.14 -3.93 -18.13
CA GLN A 32 -9.21 -2.95 -18.31
C GLN A 32 -9.35 -2.48 -19.77
N ASP A 33 -10.53 -1.95 -20.10
CA ASP A 33 -10.81 -1.41 -21.44
C ASP A 33 -10.15 -0.04 -21.70
N LYS A 34 -10.02 0.33 -22.97
CA LYS A 34 -9.39 1.60 -23.39
C LYS A 34 -10.04 2.84 -22.77
N ARG A 35 -11.35 2.83 -22.48
CA ARG A 35 -12.03 3.98 -21.87
C ARG A 35 -11.51 4.21 -20.45
N LYS A 36 -11.23 3.13 -19.71
CA LYS A 36 -10.62 3.24 -18.39
C LYS A 36 -9.22 3.85 -18.45
N TRP A 37 -8.42 3.46 -19.44
CA TRP A 37 -7.09 4.03 -19.65
C TRP A 37 -7.15 5.52 -20.00
N LEU A 38 -8.05 5.92 -20.90
CA LEU A 38 -8.26 7.34 -21.25
C LEU A 38 -8.71 8.15 -20.03
N SER A 39 -9.62 7.61 -19.20
CA SER A 39 -10.05 8.30 -17.99
C SER A 39 -8.88 8.55 -17.03
N PHE A 40 -7.93 7.61 -16.91
CA PHE A 40 -6.72 7.79 -16.10
C PHE A 40 -5.75 8.81 -16.71
N GLN A 41 -5.64 8.86 -18.04
CA GLN A 41 -4.81 9.83 -18.74
C GLN A 41 -5.34 11.25 -18.59
N GLU A 42 -6.65 11.44 -18.76
CA GLU A 42 -7.33 12.74 -18.58
C GLU A 42 -7.31 13.20 -17.13
N LEU A 43 -7.26 12.27 -16.18
CA LEU A 43 -7.20 12.58 -14.75
C LEU A 43 -5.93 13.33 -14.34
N GLY A 44 -4.86 13.35 -15.13
CA GLY A 44 -3.70 14.21 -14.89
C GLY A 44 -3.11 14.03 -13.49
N LEU A 45 -2.35 12.95 -13.26
CA LEU A 45 -1.71 12.67 -11.95
C LEU A 45 -0.50 13.58 -11.63
N GLY A 46 -0.30 14.66 -12.40
CA GLY A 46 0.84 15.57 -12.28
C GLY A 46 0.89 16.33 -10.94
N ARG A 47 1.90 15.98 -10.12
CA ARG A 47 2.62 16.80 -9.11
C ARG A 47 1.85 17.84 -8.29
N THR A 48 0.62 17.53 -7.86
CA THR A 48 -0.12 18.38 -6.93
C THR A 48 -0.83 17.52 -5.89
N ASP A 49 -1.23 18.13 -4.77
CA ASP A 49 -2.08 17.53 -3.72
C ASP A 49 -3.29 16.76 -4.29
N VAL A 50 -3.69 17.06 -5.52
CA VAL A 50 -4.70 16.34 -6.30
C VAL A 50 -4.37 14.85 -6.50
N ALA A 51 -3.10 14.46 -6.67
CA ALA A 51 -2.71 13.05 -6.79
C ALA A 51 -2.85 12.33 -5.44
N ALA A 52 -2.48 13.00 -4.34
CA ALA A 52 -2.73 12.51 -2.99
C ALA A 52 -4.24 12.41 -2.73
N ASP A 53 -5.03 13.40 -3.13
CA ASP A 53 -6.50 13.41 -2.99
C ASP A 53 -7.21 12.36 -3.83
N LYS A 54 -6.64 11.98 -4.99
CA LYS A 54 -7.15 10.91 -5.84
C LYS A 54 -6.74 9.52 -5.38
N ILE A 55 -5.56 9.38 -4.79
CA ILE A 55 -5.07 8.12 -4.22
C ILE A 55 -5.64 7.87 -2.82
N LYS A 56 -5.94 8.93 -2.04
CA LYS A 56 -6.50 8.87 -0.68
C LYS A 56 -7.74 7.95 -0.61
N PRO A 57 -8.75 8.02 -1.48
CA PRO A 57 -9.89 7.10 -1.47
C PRO A 57 -9.48 5.63 -1.66
N ILE A 58 -8.52 5.35 -2.55
CA ILE A 58 -8.02 4.01 -2.84
C ILE A 58 -7.26 3.46 -1.62
N LEU A 59 -6.36 4.26 -1.05
CA LEU A 59 -5.62 3.89 0.17
C LEU A 59 -6.55 3.72 1.36
N LYS A 60 -7.53 4.61 1.52
CA LYS A 60 -8.55 4.52 2.57
C LYS A 60 -9.35 3.24 2.43
N HIS A 61 -9.76 2.88 1.21
CA HIS A 61 -10.47 1.62 0.98
C HIS A 61 -9.59 0.40 1.33
N SER A 62 -8.33 0.38 0.89
CA SER A 62 -7.37 -0.68 1.26
C SER A 62 -7.22 -0.80 2.77
N TYR A 63 -7.07 0.33 3.47
CA TYR A 63 -6.94 0.37 4.93
C TYR A 63 -8.21 -0.10 5.64
N LEU A 64 -9.40 0.31 5.18
CA LEU A 64 -10.68 -0.11 5.78
C LEU A 64 -10.92 -1.62 5.65
N ASN A 65 -10.36 -2.27 4.63
CA ASN A 65 -10.43 -3.72 4.40
C ASN A 65 -9.35 -4.53 5.17
N LEU A 66 -8.51 -3.89 5.98
CA LEU A 66 -7.62 -4.61 6.89
C LEU A 66 -8.38 -5.13 8.11
N GLU A 67 -7.93 -6.28 8.61
CA GLU A 67 -8.37 -6.79 9.90
C GLU A 67 -7.98 -5.83 11.03
N PRO A 68 -8.73 -5.80 12.15
CA PRO A 68 -8.51 -4.86 13.24
C PRO A 68 -7.05 -4.82 13.74
N GLN A 69 -6.41 -5.98 13.86
CA GLN A 69 -5.06 -6.05 14.44
C GLN A 69 -4.00 -5.51 13.49
N LEU A 70 -4.17 -5.74 12.18
CA LEU A 70 -3.31 -5.17 11.14
C LEU A 70 -3.45 -3.65 11.08
N LYS A 71 -4.66 -3.10 11.30
CA LYS A 71 -4.88 -1.64 11.38
C LYS A 71 -4.12 -1.04 12.56
N ILE A 72 -4.17 -1.67 13.73
CA ILE A 72 -3.47 -1.21 14.92
C ILE A 72 -1.95 -1.23 14.69
N CYS A 73 -1.43 -2.35 14.19
CA CYS A 73 0.00 -2.51 13.87
C CYS A 73 0.46 -1.45 12.85
N PHE A 74 -0.26 -1.26 11.75
CA PHE A 74 0.08 -0.26 10.74
C PHE A 74 -0.02 1.18 11.27
N LYS A 75 -1.03 1.48 12.09
CA LYS A 75 -1.19 2.81 12.69
C LYS A 75 -0.02 3.16 13.61
N TYR A 76 0.61 2.18 14.26
CA TYR A 76 1.80 2.40 15.09
C TYR A 76 2.95 3.02 14.29
N CYS A 77 3.08 2.70 13.00
CA CYS A 77 4.10 3.28 12.13
C CYS A 77 3.99 4.81 11.98
N ALA A 78 2.82 5.40 12.27
CA ALA A 78 2.63 6.85 12.23
C ALA A 78 3.34 7.61 13.39
N LEU A 79 3.88 6.90 14.38
CA LEU A 79 4.67 7.49 15.45
C LEU A 79 6.12 7.77 15.03
N PHE A 80 6.60 7.13 13.97
CA PHE A 80 7.93 7.39 13.43
C PHE A 80 7.94 8.69 12.61
N PRO A 81 9.05 9.42 12.58
CA PRO A 81 9.19 10.58 11.72
C PRO A 81 8.90 10.24 10.26
N LYS A 82 8.42 11.23 9.51
CA LYS A 82 8.23 11.09 8.06
C LYS A 82 9.54 10.66 7.40
N ASP A 83 9.45 9.72 6.47
CA ASP A 83 10.58 9.18 5.69
C ASP A 83 11.63 8.42 6.54
N PHE A 84 11.28 8.00 7.77
CA PHE A 84 12.13 7.17 8.61
C PHE A 84 12.16 5.71 8.13
N GLU A 85 13.35 5.13 8.03
CA GLU A 85 13.54 3.71 7.73
C GLU A 85 13.33 2.87 9.00
N ILE A 86 12.29 2.04 9.00
CA ILE A 86 11.97 1.16 10.13
C ILE A 86 12.55 -0.23 9.86
N GLU A 87 13.41 -0.70 10.74
CA GLU A 87 13.91 -2.08 10.70
C GLU A 87 12.78 -3.06 11.07
N LYS A 88 12.60 -4.09 10.25
CA LYS A 88 11.46 -5.02 10.31
C LYS A 88 11.35 -5.72 11.67
N ALA A 89 12.43 -6.33 12.17
CA ALA A 89 12.40 -7.07 13.42
C ALA A 89 12.05 -6.15 14.59
N SER A 90 12.64 -4.96 14.62
CA SER A 90 12.37 -3.91 15.60
C SER A 90 10.89 -3.51 15.60
N LEU A 91 10.29 -3.32 14.42
CA LEU A 91 8.86 -3.02 14.31
C LEU A 91 7.98 -4.13 14.88
N ILE A 92 8.29 -5.39 14.55
CA ILE A 92 7.56 -6.55 15.06
C ILE A 92 7.67 -6.61 16.59
N TYR A 93 8.87 -6.46 17.15
CA TYR A 93 9.06 -6.45 18.60
C TYR A 93 8.31 -5.30 19.29
N LEU A 94 8.21 -4.13 18.66
CA LEU A 94 7.41 -3.02 19.19
C LEU A 94 5.92 -3.36 19.20
N TRP A 95 5.38 -4.01 18.16
CA TRP A 95 3.99 -4.47 18.18
C TRP A 95 3.73 -5.52 19.26
N ILE A 96 4.67 -6.45 19.46
CA ILE A 96 4.59 -7.47 20.51
C ILE A 96 4.61 -6.81 21.89
N ALA A 97 5.54 -5.87 22.12
CA ALA A 97 5.67 -5.16 23.39
C ALA A 97 4.41 -4.38 23.77
N GLN A 98 3.66 -3.86 22.79
CA GLN A 98 2.37 -3.19 23.03
C GLN A 98 1.16 -4.13 23.08
N GLY A 99 1.38 -5.44 22.94
CA GLY A 99 0.30 -6.44 22.96
C GLY A 99 -0.63 -6.36 21.74
N TYR A 100 -0.16 -5.84 20.61
CA TYR A 100 -0.96 -5.72 19.38
C TYR A 100 -1.03 -7.03 18.60
N VAL A 101 -0.09 -7.96 18.89
CA VAL A 101 -0.05 -9.29 18.28
C VAL A 101 -0.80 -10.26 19.16
N VAL A 102 -1.88 -10.83 18.63
CA VAL A 102 -2.76 -11.77 19.35
C VAL A 102 -2.53 -13.18 18.83
N VAL A 103 -2.06 -14.07 19.68
CA VAL A 103 -1.81 -15.48 19.33
C VAL A 103 -3.07 -16.30 19.53
N PRO A 104 -3.58 -16.99 18.50
CA PRO A 104 -4.65 -17.96 18.65
C PRO A 104 -4.18 -19.16 19.49
N SER A 105 -4.95 -19.51 20.53
CA SER A 105 -4.61 -20.59 21.47
C SER A 105 -4.53 -21.98 20.83
N ASP A 106 -5.09 -22.14 19.63
CA ASP A 106 -5.31 -23.41 18.94
C ASP A 106 -4.23 -23.77 17.91
N LYS A 107 -3.32 -22.85 17.58
CA LYS A 107 -2.37 -23.03 16.46
C LYS A 107 -0.93 -23.36 16.85
N GLY A 108 -0.59 -23.32 18.14
CA GLY A 108 0.79 -23.57 18.59
C GLY A 108 1.84 -22.59 18.02
N GLN A 109 1.40 -21.44 17.50
CA GLN A 109 2.28 -20.39 16.97
C GLN A 109 2.88 -19.58 18.11
N THR A 110 4.12 -19.11 17.93
CA THR A 110 4.70 -18.12 18.83
C THR A 110 4.15 -16.73 18.53
N VAL A 111 4.35 -15.78 19.44
CA VAL A 111 3.92 -14.39 19.22
C VAL A 111 4.76 -13.74 18.11
N GLU A 112 6.02 -14.15 17.97
CA GLU A 112 6.92 -13.76 16.89
C GLU A 112 6.42 -14.26 15.53
N ASP A 113 5.95 -15.51 15.43
CA ASP A 113 5.40 -16.07 14.19
C ASP A 113 4.18 -15.29 13.71
N VAL A 114 3.27 -14.93 14.63
CA VAL A 114 2.07 -14.14 14.29
C VAL A 114 2.44 -12.71 13.91
N GLY A 115 3.44 -12.12 14.59
CA GLY A 115 3.95 -10.79 14.24
C GLY A 115 4.58 -10.75 12.84
N GLU A 116 5.33 -11.78 12.48
CA GLU A 116 5.88 -11.98 11.14
C GLU A 116 4.77 -12.11 10.09
N GLU A 117 3.73 -12.92 10.38
CA GLU A 117 2.57 -13.07 9.49
C GLU A 117 1.87 -11.73 9.24
N TYR A 118 1.66 -10.93 10.29
CA TYR A 118 1.07 -9.60 10.17
C TYR A 118 1.90 -8.68 9.28
N PHE A 119 3.23 -8.66 9.49
CA PHE A 119 4.14 -7.89 8.65
C PHE A 119 4.05 -8.30 7.18
N LEU A 120 4.08 -9.60 6.90
CA LEU A 120 3.98 -10.14 5.54
C LEU A 120 2.65 -9.83 4.87
N ILE A 121 1.53 -9.85 5.60
CA ILE A 121 0.22 -9.45 5.06
C ILE A 121 0.24 -7.98 4.65
N LEU A 122 0.76 -7.09 5.50
CA LEU A 122 0.87 -5.66 5.21
C LEU A 122 1.79 -5.39 4.02
N LEU A 123 2.92 -6.09 3.93
CA LEU A 123 3.85 -6.01 2.80
C LEU A 123 3.17 -6.45 1.48
N ARG A 124 2.50 -7.62 1.47
CA ARG A 124 1.76 -8.13 0.30
C ARG A 124 0.64 -7.20 -0.15
N ARG A 125 0.00 -6.51 0.79
CA ARG A 125 -1.02 -5.49 0.53
C ARG A 125 -0.46 -4.10 0.20
N CYS A 126 0.86 -4.01 -0.01
CA CYS A 126 1.57 -2.79 -0.42
C CYS A 126 1.52 -1.64 0.62
N PHE A 127 1.36 -1.96 1.91
CA PHE A 127 1.49 -0.97 2.99
C PHE A 127 2.96 -0.70 3.37
N PHE A 128 3.85 -1.65 3.08
CA PHE A 128 5.31 -1.51 3.23
C PHE A 128 6.01 -1.60 1.87
N GLN A 129 7.23 -1.07 1.80
CA GLN A 129 8.11 -1.08 0.61
C GLN A 129 9.43 -1.75 0.95
#